data_AF-A0A6P7HBG5-F1
#
_entry.id   AF-A0A6P7HBG5-F1
#
_cell.length_a   1.000
_cell.length_b   1.000
_cell.length_c   1.000
_cell.angle_alpha   90.00
_cell.angle_beta   90.00
_cell.angle_gamma   90.00
#
_symmetry.space_group_name_H-M   'P 1'
#
loop_
_entity.id
_entity.type
_entity.pdbx_description
1 polymer ?
#
loop_
_entity_poly.entity_id
_entity_poly.type
_entity_poly.pdbx_seq_one_letter_code
_entity_poly.pdbx_strand_id
1 'polypeptide(L)'
;MSIKAFIIFVGLSLAKSASAQYYDEIDFRMIVQIMNVETNILIGVDTALTNGTFDSLSANQLNNLYAKQGLKYYDWILVPDCNLTYSASPTPTYRIYLADETILVWDHSWGCSDTDSDMIAYQYGKTNKDQFLRYDPLLQTINVCDDKCVFVDSTTNKLIASRDCNNKNKRFQILFKEISPLYLPERDTHCFF
;
A
#
# COMPACT_ATOMS: atom_id res chain seq x y z
N MET A 1 -34.66 69.44 -7.93
CA MET A 1 -33.69 68.36 -7.64
C MET A 1 -34.40 67.28 -6.85
N SER A 2 -34.60 66.11 -7.43
CA SER A 2 -35.16 64.93 -6.76
C SER A 2 -34.56 63.70 -7.42
N ILE A 3 -33.65 63.02 -6.72
CA ILE A 3 -33.01 61.79 -7.19
C ILE A 3 -33.93 60.63 -6.80
N LYS A 4 -34.56 59.98 -7.78
CA LYS A 4 -35.20 58.67 -7.60
C LYS A 4 -34.17 57.61 -7.98
N ALA A 5 -33.61 56.94 -6.99
CA ALA A 5 -32.77 55.76 -7.21
C ALA A 5 -33.68 54.56 -7.51
N PHE A 6 -33.56 54.01 -8.71
CA PHE A 6 -34.18 52.74 -9.11
C PHE A 6 -33.12 51.65 -8.93
N ILE A 7 -33.29 50.79 -7.93
CA ILE A 7 -32.45 49.61 -7.74
C ILE A 7 -33.05 48.50 -8.61
N ILE A 8 -32.38 48.14 -9.70
CA ILE A 8 -32.69 46.95 -10.49
C ILE A 8 -31.83 45.81 -9.92
N PHE A 9 -32.48 44.87 -9.22
CA PHE A 9 -31.89 43.58 -8.90
C PHE A 9 -31.85 42.73 -10.18
N VAL A 10 -30.70 42.67 -10.84
CA VAL A 10 -30.43 41.62 -11.84
C VAL A 10 -30.00 40.38 -11.06
N GLY A 11 -30.94 39.46 -10.87
CA GLY A 11 -30.65 38.12 -10.39
C GLY A 11 -29.86 37.36 -11.46
N LEU A 12 -28.53 37.41 -11.39
CA LEU A 12 -27.69 36.39 -12.00
C LEU A 12 -27.84 35.12 -11.17
N SER A 13 -28.76 34.25 -11.56
CA SER A 13 -28.67 32.84 -11.21
C SER A 13 -27.40 32.30 -11.89
N LEU A 14 -26.30 32.27 -11.13
CA LEU A 14 -25.19 31.38 -11.43
C LEU A 14 -25.75 29.96 -11.32
N ALA A 15 -26.19 29.42 -12.46
CA ALA A 15 -26.24 27.99 -12.65
C ALA A 15 -24.82 27.49 -12.38
N LYS A 16 -24.57 27.03 -11.16
CA LYS A 16 -23.44 26.15 -10.85
C LYS A 16 -23.64 24.95 -11.77
N SER A 17 -22.91 24.96 -12.88
CA SER A 17 -22.63 23.77 -13.65
C SER A 17 -22.13 22.72 -12.67
N ALA A 18 -22.95 21.69 -12.50
CA ALA A 18 -22.60 20.49 -11.78
C ALA A 18 -21.50 19.78 -12.56
N SER A 19 -20.26 20.16 -12.28
CA SER A 19 -19.10 19.31 -12.42
C SER A 19 -18.37 19.40 -11.08
N ALA A 20 -18.91 18.72 -10.07
CA ALA A 20 -18.13 18.34 -8.92
C ALA A 20 -17.08 17.35 -9.42
N GLN A 21 -15.98 17.86 -9.96
CA GLN A 21 -14.73 17.11 -9.98
C GLN A 21 -14.32 17.01 -8.52
N TYR A 22 -14.62 15.86 -7.92
CA TYR A 22 -14.04 15.44 -6.66
C TYR A 22 -12.52 15.40 -6.88
N TYR A 23 -11.84 16.45 -6.48
CA TYR A 23 -10.39 16.45 -6.37
C TYR A 23 -10.11 15.93 -4.96
N ASP A 24 -9.85 14.63 -4.85
CA ASP A 24 -9.34 14.01 -3.62
C ASP A 24 -8.08 14.76 -3.18
N GLU A 25 -7.96 14.99 -1.87
CA GLU A 25 -6.87 15.76 -1.27
C GLU A 25 -5.51 15.22 -1.73
N ILE A 26 -4.67 16.10 -2.28
CA ILE A 26 -3.26 15.76 -2.53
C ILE A 26 -2.60 15.55 -1.18
N ASP A 27 -2.26 14.30 -0.94
CA ASP A 27 -1.73 13.85 0.32
C ASP A 27 -0.23 13.60 0.15
N PHE A 28 0.60 14.31 0.91
CA PHE A 28 2.04 14.09 0.87
C PHE A 28 2.36 12.77 1.53
N ARG A 29 3.09 11.91 0.82
CA ARG A 29 3.43 10.56 1.27
C ARG A 29 4.92 10.30 1.16
N MET A 30 5.40 9.49 2.10
CA MET A 30 6.78 9.05 2.15
C MET A 30 6.96 7.86 1.20
N ILE A 31 7.81 8.03 0.20
CA ILE A 31 8.30 6.95 -0.64
C ILE A 31 9.48 6.30 0.08
N VAL A 32 9.44 4.98 0.19
CA VAL A 32 10.48 4.16 0.81
C VAL A 32 10.93 3.06 -0.13
N GLN A 33 12.10 2.52 0.16
CA GLN A 33 12.57 1.24 -0.35
C GLN A 33 12.64 0.27 0.81
N ILE A 34 12.26 -0.99 0.57
CA ILE A 34 12.37 -2.05 1.57
C ILE A 34 13.50 -2.96 1.11
N MET A 35 14.46 -3.26 1.97
CA MET A 35 15.63 -4.07 1.66
C MET A 35 15.70 -5.26 2.59
N ASN A 36 15.90 -6.47 2.07
CA ASN A 36 16.22 -7.60 2.94
C ASN A 36 17.65 -7.45 3.49
N VAL A 37 17.79 -7.49 4.81
CA VAL A 37 19.05 -7.21 5.52
C VAL A 37 20.09 -8.29 5.28
N GLU A 38 19.67 -9.55 5.15
CA GLU A 38 20.58 -10.67 4.93
C GLU A 38 21.24 -10.63 3.55
N THR A 39 20.52 -10.16 2.54
CA THR A 39 20.96 -10.20 1.13
C THR A 39 21.36 -8.85 0.58
N ASN A 40 21.00 -7.75 1.24
CA ASN A 40 21.10 -6.36 0.73
C ASN A 40 20.38 -6.18 -0.62
N ILE A 41 19.27 -6.90 -0.84
CA ILE A 41 18.48 -6.82 -2.06
C ILE A 41 17.16 -6.11 -1.76
N LEU A 42 16.77 -5.19 -2.66
CA LEU A 42 15.50 -4.49 -2.57
C LEU A 42 14.32 -5.42 -2.85
N ILE A 43 13.23 -5.19 -2.14
CA ILE A 43 11.96 -5.87 -2.33
C ILE A 43 11.17 -5.14 -3.40
N GLY A 44 10.69 -5.88 -4.40
CA GLY A 44 9.93 -5.32 -5.49
C GLY A 44 8.96 -6.32 -6.11
N VAL A 45 8.28 -5.88 -7.16
CA VAL A 45 7.37 -6.71 -7.96
C VAL A 45 8.09 -7.21 -9.21
N ASP A 46 8.02 -8.51 -9.47
CA ASP A 46 8.45 -9.07 -10.75
C ASP A 46 7.26 -9.12 -11.72
N THR A 47 7.32 -8.28 -12.76
CA THR A 47 6.32 -8.21 -13.85
C THR A 47 6.82 -8.89 -15.13
N ALA A 48 7.91 -9.68 -15.05
CA ALA A 48 8.45 -10.37 -16.22
C ALA A 48 7.45 -11.35 -16.84
N LEU A 49 6.58 -11.96 -16.04
CA LEU A 49 5.53 -12.88 -16.51
C LEU A 49 4.32 -12.17 -17.14
N THR A 50 4.19 -10.86 -16.93
CA THR A 50 3.05 -10.05 -17.37
C THR A 50 3.46 -9.01 -18.43
N ASN A 51 4.64 -9.17 -19.05
CA ASN A 51 5.21 -8.21 -20.00
C ASN A 51 5.25 -6.76 -19.48
N GLY A 52 5.50 -6.59 -18.18
CA GLY A 52 5.58 -5.26 -17.56
C GLY A 52 4.23 -4.59 -17.28
N THR A 53 3.11 -5.29 -17.52
CA THR A 53 1.76 -4.84 -17.15
C THR A 53 1.39 -5.39 -15.78
N PHE A 54 0.63 -4.62 -14.99
CA PHE A 54 0.01 -5.16 -13.79
C PHE A 54 -1.34 -5.74 -14.20
N ASP A 55 -1.47 -7.07 -14.27
CA ASP A 55 -2.79 -7.69 -14.38
C ASP A 55 -3.40 -7.75 -12.99
N SER A 56 -4.35 -6.84 -12.72
CA SER A 56 -4.99 -6.68 -11.41
C SER A 56 -6.16 -7.65 -11.19
N LEU A 57 -6.49 -8.50 -12.18
CA LEU A 57 -7.80 -9.17 -12.22
C LEU A 57 -7.77 -10.68 -12.43
N SER A 58 -6.63 -11.32 -12.67
CA SER A 58 -6.58 -12.78 -12.78
C SER A 58 -5.83 -13.42 -11.61
N ALA A 59 -6.54 -14.24 -10.83
CA ALA A 59 -5.98 -15.05 -9.73
C ALA A 59 -4.84 -15.99 -10.18
N ASN A 60 -4.67 -16.15 -11.50
CA ASN A 60 -3.67 -17.01 -12.13
C ASN A 60 -2.38 -16.26 -12.52
N GLN A 61 -2.32 -14.93 -12.36
CA GLN A 61 -1.12 -14.11 -12.60
C GLN A 61 -0.87 -13.19 -11.41
N LEU A 62 -0.47 -13.78 -10.29
CA LEU A 62 -0.16 -13.00 -9.08
C LEU A 62 1.15 -12.22 -9.28
N ASN A 63 1.11 -10.92 -9.02
CA ASN A 63 2.28 -10.05 -8.97
C ASN A 63 3.09 -10.34 -7.70
N ASN A 64 3.80 -11.47 -7.69
CA ASN A 64 4.57 -11.91 -6.54
C ASN A 64 5.64 -10.86 -6.18
N LEU A 65 5.89 -10.74 -4.87
CA LEU A 65 6.96 -9.92 -4.34
C LEU A 65 8.26 -10.72 -4.27
N TYR A 66 9.37 -10.10 -4.63
CA TYR A 66 10.68 -10.73 -4.66
C TYR A 66 11.75 -9.85 -4.04
N ALA A 67 12.79 -10.50 -3.49
CA ALA A 67 14.09 -9.91 -3.25
C ALA A 67 15.06 -10.35 -4.36
N LYS A 68 14.99 -9.69 -5.52
CA LYS A 68 15.73 -10.08 -6.72
C LYS A 68 16.35 -8.86 -7.40
N GLN A 69 17.49 -9.05 -8.06
CA GLN A 69 18.14 -8.01 -8.84
C GLN A 69 17.40 -7.74 -10.16
N GLY A 70 17.43 -6.49 -10.62
CA GLY A 70 16.83 -6.09 -11.91
C GLY A 70 15.31 -5.96 -11.90
N LEU A 71 14.68 -5.90 -10.71
CA LEU A 71 13.26 -5.55 -10.59
C LEU A 71 13.04 -4.11 -11.06
N LYS A 72 11.93 -3.88 -11.77
CA LYS A 72 11.56 -2.56 -12.28
C LYS A 72 10.82 -1.71 -11.24
N TYR A 73 10.05 -2.34 -10.37
CA TYR A 73 9.17 -1.67 -9.42
C TYR A 73 9.53 -2.11 -7.99
N TYR A 74 10.13 -1.21 -7.20
CA TYR A 74 10.63 -1.51 -5.84
C TYR A 74 10.50 -0.31 -4.88
N ASP A 75 9.90 0.78 -5.34
CA ASP A 75 9.58 1.93 -4.50
C ASP A 75 8.15 1.75 -3.96
N TRP A 76 7.99 1.98 -2.66
CA TRP A 76 6.77 1.70 -1.92
C TRP A 76 6.32 2.94 -1.16
N ILE A 77 5.04 2.98 -0.79
CA ILE A 77 4.44 4.01 0.05
C ILE A 77 3.95 3.35 1.32
N LEU A 78 4.44 3.80 2.47
CA LEU A 78 3.95 3.36 3.77
C LEU A 78 2.81 4.26 4.23
N VAL A 79 1.66 3.65 4.50
CA VAL A 79 0.47 4.35 4.95
C VAL A 79 0.00 3.69 6.24
N PRO A 80 -0.06 4.42 7.36
CA PRO A 80 -0.63 3.89 8.59
C PRO A 80 -2.07 3.41 8.36
N ASP A 81 -2.36 2.17 8.77
CA ASP A 81 -3.68 1.54 8.73
C ASP A 81 -4.35 1.74 10.09
N CYS A 82 -5.53 2.39 10.10
CA CYS A 82 -6.30 2.67 11.31
C CYS A 82 -7.52 1.77 11.48
N ASN A 83 -7.54 0.60 10.83
CA ASN A 83 -8.55 -0.41 11.12
C ASN A 83 -8.28 -1.04 12.51
N LEU A 84 -8.64 -0.30 13.56
CA LEU A 84 -8.46 -0.64 14.98
C LEU A 84 -9.33 -1.83 15.43
N THR A 85 -10.21 -2.32 14.56
CA THR A 85 -11.18 -3.36 14.87
C THR A 85 -10.52 -4.70 15.24
N TYR A 86 -9.26 -4.91 14.88
CA TYR A 86 -8.54 -6.18 15.11
C TYR A 86 -7.33 -6.08 16.05
N SER A 87 -6.90 -4.90 16.51
CA SER A 87 -5.66 -4.80 17.29
C SER A 87 -5.91 -4.64 18.79
N ALA A 88 -5.74 -5.72 19.55
CA ALA A 88 -5.43 -5.64 20.99
C ALA A 88 -3.98 -5.15 21.24
N SER A 89 -3.15 -5.09 20.19
CA SER A 89 -1.74 -4.72 20.26
C SER A 89 -1.52 -3.23 19.95
N PRO A 90 -0.70 -2.52 20.74
CA PRO A 90 -0.39 -1.11 20.55
C PRO A 90 0.53 -0.84 19.34
N THR A 91 1.01 -1.88 18.64
CA THR A 91 1.93 -1.70 17.52
C THR A 91 1.20 -1.13 16.30
N PRO A 92 1.66 0.00 15.71
CA PRO A 92 1.06 0.55 14.51
C PRO A 92 1.02 -0.45 13.36
N THR A 93 -0.10 -0.47 12.64
CA THR A 93 -0.29 -1.25 11.42
C THR A 93 -0.13 -0.36 10.19
N TYR A 94 0.27 -0.96 9.07
CA TYR A 94 0.52 -0.26 7.82
C TYR A 94 -0.09 -0.99 6.63
N ARG A 95 -0.41 -0.20 5.60
CA ARG A 95 -0.55 -0.61 4.20
C ARG A 95 0.69 -0.18 3.45
N ILE A 96 1.15 -1.04 2.55
CA ILE A 96 2.33 -0.80 1.73
C ILE A 96 1.87 -0.80 0.28
N TYR A 97 1.73 0.39 -0.30
CA TYR A 97 1.30 0.58 -1.68
C TYR A 97 2.50 0.63 -2.62
N LEU A 98 2.36 0.13 -3.84
CA LEU A 98 3.38 0.31 -4.87
C LEU A 98 3.39 1.78 -5.33
N ALA A 99 4.55 2.42 -5.37
CA ALA A 99 4.64 3.85 -5.69
C ALA A 99 4.26 4.15 -7.15
N ASP A 100 4.64 3.27 -8.08
CA ASP A 100 4.34 3.42 -9.50
C ASP A 100 2.89 3.06 -9.87
N GLU A 101 2.19 2.30 -9.02
CA GLU A 101 0.81 1.87 -9.25
C GLU A 101 0.07 1.79 -7.91
N THR A 102 -0.47 2.93 -7.48
CA THR A 102 -0.97 3.12 -6.12
C THR A 102 -2.27 2.38 -5.81
N ILE A 103 -2.87 1.69 -6.77
CA ILE A 103 -3.98 0.76 -6.52
C ILE A 103 -3.48 -0.60 -6.00
N LEU A 104 -2.20 -0.92 -6.16
CA LEU A 104 -1.61 -2.18 -5.74
C LEU A 104 -0.99 -2.06 -4.34
N VAL A 105 -1.32 -3.02 -3.48
CA VAL A 105 -0.82 -3.12 -2.11
C VAL A 105 -0.16 -4.46 -1.88
N TRP A 106 0.77 -4.51 -0.92
CA TRP A 106 1.21 -5.78 -0.35
C TRP A 106 0.01 -6.52 0.23
N ASP A 107 -0.09 -7.78 -0.16
CA ASP A 107 -1.18 -8.69 0.14
C ASP A 107 -0.62 -10.11 0.29
N HIS A 108 -1.40 -11.00 0.90
CA HIS A 108 -1.09 -12.39 1.19
C HIS A 108 -2.09 -13.24 0.40
N SER A 109 -1.61 -14.07 -0.52
CA SER A 109 -2.43 -14.62 -1.61
C SER A 109 -3.66 -15.41 -1.18
N TRP A 110 -3.65 -15.98 0.03
CA TRP A 110 -4.76 -16.77 0.59
C TRP A 110 -5.38 -16.19 1.87
N GLY A 111 -5.08 -14.93 2.18
CA GLY A 111 -5.62 -14.26 3.36
C GLY A 111 -5.15 -14.82 4.70
N CYS A 112 -5.68 -14.27 5.78
CA CYS A 112 -5.22 -14.62 7.12
C CYS A 112 -5.52 -16.06 7.55
N SER A 113 -6.43 -16.78 6.88
CA SER A 113 -6.79 -18.16 7.22
C SER A 113 -5.75 -19.21 6.85
N ASP A 114 -4.91 -18.97 5.84
CA ASP A 114 -3.93 -19.96 5.38
C ASP A 114 -2.65 -19.94 6.23
N THR A 115 -1.93 -21.05 6.35
CA THR A 115 -0.71 -21.12 7.16
C THR A 115 0.47 -20.42 6.50
N ASP A 116 0.72 -20.75 5.23
CA ASP A 116 1.89 -20.29 4.48
C ASP A 116 1.45 -19.86 3.09
N SER A 117 1.76 -18.63 2.68
CA SER A 117 1.52 -18.25 1.29
C SER A 117 2.42 -17.12 0.78
N ASP A 118 2.44 -17.00 -0.54
CA ASP A 118 3.19 -15.98 -1.24
C ASP A 118 2.67 -14.58 -0.86
N MET A 119 3.60 -13.65 -0.68
CA MET A 119 3.30 -12.23 -0.63
C MET A 119 3.23 -11.68 -2.06
N ILE A 120 2.19 -10.90 -2.33
CA ILE A 120 1.86 -10.41 -3.66
C ILE A 120 1.56 -8.91 -3.62
N ALA A 121 1.65 -8.23 -4.76
CA ALA A 121 1.07 -6.92 -4.98
C ALA A 121 -0.32 -7.09 -5.61
N TYR A 122 -1.38 -6.74 -4.89
CA TYR A 122 -2.75 -6.97 -5.34
C TYR A 122 -3.62 -5.73 -5.21
N GLN A 123 -4.72 -5.67 -5.98
CA GLN A 123 -5.59 -4.51 -5.99
C GLN A 123 -6.25 -4.30 -4.62
N TYR A 124 -6.08 -3.10 -4.06
CA TYR A 124 -6.70 -2.70 -2.81
C TYR A 124 -8.23 -2.88 -2.87
N GLY A 125 -8.80 -3.43 -1.79
CA GLY A 125 -10.25 -3.67 -1.65
C GLY A 125 -10.80 -4.87 -2.41
N LYS A 126 -9.96 -5.67 -3.09
CA LYS A 126 -10.39 -6.90 -3.80
C LYS A 126 -10.18 -8.20 -3.02
N THR A 127 -9.32 -8.22 -2.02
CA THR A 127 -9.08 -9.34 -1.10
C THR A 127 -9.86 -9.17 0.20
N ASN A 128 -9.94 -10.24 1.00
CA ASN A 128 -10.54 -10.17 2.33
C ASN A 128 -9.79 -9.12 3.16
N LYS A 129 -10.54 -8.14 3.69
CA LYS A 129 -10.06 -6.88 4.29
C LYS A 129 -9.18 -7.02 5.55
N ASP A 130 -8.90 -8.25 6.00
CA ASP A 130 -8.36 -8.52 7.34
C ASP A 130 -6.84 -8.67 7.39
N GLN A 131 -6.14 -8.39 6.30
CA GLN A 131 -4.69 -8.43 6.30
C GLN A 131 -4.12 -7.08 6.73
N PHE A 132 -3.20 -7.06 7.68
CA PHE A 132 -2.51 -5.84 8.09
C PHE A 132 -1.04 -6.18 8.30
N LEU A 133 -0.17 -5.23 7.99
CA LEU A 133 1.26 -5.40 8.13
C LEU A 133 1.73 -4.66 9.38
N ARG A 134 2.57 -5.31 10.18
CA ARG A 134 3.28 -4.70 11.31
C ARG A 134 4.76 -4.75 11.05
N TYR A 135 5.43 -3.63 11.26
CA TYR A 135 6.88 -3.57 11.23
C TYR A 135 7.42 -3.39 12.64
N ASP A 136 8.27 -4.30 13.08
CA ASP A 136 9.04 -4.16 14.31
C ASP A 136 10.40 -3.53 13.96
N PRO A 137 10.67 -2.27 14.33
CA PRO A 137 11.94 -1.62 13.99
C PRO A 137 13.13 -2.14 14.79
N LEU A 138 12.91 -2.76 15.96
CA LEU A 138 13.99 -3.34 16.79
C LEU A 138 14.45 -4.67 16.22
N LEU A 139 13.51 -5.53 15.84
CA LEU A 139 13.79 -6.83 15.23
C LEU A 139 14.01 -6.73 13.72
N GLN A 140 13.62 -5.61 13.11
CA GLN A 140 13.57 -5.38 11.67
C GLN A 140 12.67 -6.39 10.96
N THR A 141 11.60 -6.88 11.59
CA THR A 141 10.73 -7.90 11.01
C THR A 141 9.43 -7.30 10.52
N ILE A 142 8.89 -7.86 9.44
CA ILE A 142 7.53 -7.57 8.98
C ILE A 142 6.66 -8.78 9.30
N ASN A 143 5.53 -8.53 9.93
CA ASN A 143 4.52 -9.53 10.23
C ASN A 143 3.22 -9.20 9.51
N VAL A 144 2.47 -10.23 9.13
CA VAL A 144 1.13 -10.12 8.55
C VAL A 144 0.15 -10.95 9.37
N CYS A 145 -1.09 -10.49 9.52
CA CYS A 145 -2.15 -11.22 10.25
C CYS A 145 -1.83 -11.56 11.72
N ASP A 146 -1.00 -10.74 12.38
CA ASP A 146 -0.47 -10.93 13.75
C ASP A 146 0.48 -12.12 13.97
N ASP A 147 0.26 -13.27 13.35
CA ASP A 147 0.95 -14.53 13.67
C ASP A 147 1.91 -15.03 12.58
N LYS A 148 2.01 -14.36 11.43
CA LYS A 148 2.89 -14.76 10.33
C LYS A 148 4.06 -13.82 10.17
N CYS A 149 5.26 -14.37 10.04
CA CYS A 149 6.46 -13.65 9.70
C CYS A 149 6.65 -13.65 8.18
N VAL A 150 6.97 -12.48 7.63
CA VAL A 150 7.43 -12.37 6.24
C VAL A 150 8.91 -12.74 6.18
N PHE A 151 9.32 -13.51 5.18
CA PHE A 151 10.72 -13.80 4.89
C PHE A 151 10.94 -14.00 3.38
N VAL A 152 12.20 -13.96 2.96
CA VAL A 152 12.60 -14.27 1.59
C VAL A 152 12.95 -15.74 1.48
N ASP A 153 12.20 -16.50 0.68
CA ASP A 153 12.54 -17.87 0.35
C ASP A 153 13.87 -17.93 -0.42
N SER A 154 14.85 -18.67 0.10
CA SER A 154 16.21 -18.68 -0.46
C SER A 154 16.32 -19.39 -1.82
N THR A 155 15.30 -20.15 -2.21
CA THR A 155 15.32 -20.94 -3.46
C THR A 155 14.73 -20.14 -4.60
N THR A 156 13.63 -19.45 -4.35
CA THR A 156 12.82 -18.74 -5.34
C THR A 156 13.01 -17.23 -5.28
N ASN A 157 13.59 -16.71 -4.20
CA ASN A 157 13.69 -15.29 -3.85
C ASN A 157 12.34 -14.59 -3.67
N LYS A 158 11.24 -15.35 -3.59
CA LYS A 158 9.90 -14.83 -3.30
C LYS A 158 9.80 -14.42 -1.84
N LEU A 159 8.93 -13.46 -1.56
CA LEU A 159 8.50 -13.19 -0.20
C LEU A 159 7.37 -14.16 0.15
N ILE A 160 7.52 -14.81 1.29
CA ILE A 160 6.55 -15.74 1.85
C ILE A 160 6.15 -15.20 3.22
N ALA A 161 4.87 -15.32 3.57
CA ALA A 161 4.42 -15.19 4.94
C ALA A 161 4.05 -16.56 5.49
N SER A 162 4.64 -16.91 6.64
CA SER A 162 4.47 -18.21 7.30
C SER A 162 4.38 -18.04 8.81
N ARG A 163 3.72 -19.00 9.47
CA ARG A 163 3.79 -19.16 10.93
C ARG A 163 5.14 -19.67 11.43
N ASP A 164 5.93 -20.32 10.58
CA ASP A 164 7.30 -20.70 10.93
C ASP A 164 8.24 -19.48 10.83
N CYS A 165 8.30 -18.74 11.93
CA CYS A 165 9.15 -17.57 12.06
C CYS A 165 10.65 -17.91 12.24
N ASN A 166 11.10 -19.16 12.15
CA ASN A 166 12.51 -19.52 12.35
C ASN A 166 13.41 -19.30 11.12
N ASN A 167 12.85 -18.80 10.01
CA ASN A 167 13.63 -18.50 8.81
C ASN A 167 14.68 -17.39 9.08
N LYS A 168 15.83 -17.50 8.40
CA LYS A 168 16.96 -16.57 8.55
C LYS A 168 16.81 -15.29 7.73
N ASN A 169 16.04 -15.29 6.63
CA ASN A 169 15.91 -14.16 5.70
C ASN A 169 14.67 -13.30 5.97
N LYS A 170 14.42 -12.99 7.25
CA LYS A 170 13.17 -12.35 7.71
C LYS A 170 13.35 -10.89 8.14
N ARG A 171 14.56 -10.34 8.01
CA ARG A 171 14.82 -8.95 8.42
C ARG A 171 14.78 -8.04 7.22
N PHE A 172 14.15 -6.89 7.40
CA PHE A 172 13.90 -5.89 6.40
C PHE A 172 14.24 -4.51 6.95
N GLN A 173 15.04 -3.77 6.21
CA GLN A 173 15.31 -2.37 6.48
C GLN A 173 14.43 -1.49 5.61
N ILE A 174 13.79 -0.50 6.21
CA ILE A 174 13.06 0.54 5.50
C ILE A 174 14.00 1.72 5.26
N LEU A 175 14.21 2.06 3.99
CA LEU A 175 15.07 3.13 3.52
C LEU A 175 14.20 4.27 3.01
N PHE A 176 14.26 5.43 3.66
CA PHE A 176 13.50 6.61 3.26
C PHE A 176 14.12 7.25 2.02
N LYS A 177 13.31 7.50 0.99
CA LYS A 177 13.76 8.07 -0.29
C LYS A 177 13.37 9.53 -0.41
N GLU A 178 12.07 9.82 -0.46
CA GLU A 178 11.55 11.17 -0.68
C GLU A 178 10.10 11.33 -0.21
N ILE A 179 9.64 12.57 -0.13
CA ILE A 179 8.22 12.91 0.08
C ILE A 179 7.65 13.36 -1.26
N SER A 180 6.54 12.75 -1.69
CA SER A 180 5.90 13.03 -2.97
C SER A 180 4.38 13.23 -2.81
N PRO A 181 3.76 14.16 -3.58
CA PRO A 181 2.31 14.25 -3.66
C PRO A 181 1.76 13.05 -4.45
N LEU A 182 0.96 12.20 -3.82
CA LEU A 182 0.44 10.98 -4.43
C LEU A 182 -1.06 10.83 -4.21
N TYR A 183 -1.75 10.31 -5.23
CA TYR A 183 -3.14 9.89 -5.12
C TYR A 183 -3.18 8.43 -4.67
N LEU A 184 -3.82 8.18 -3.53
CA LEU A 184 -4.10 6.83 -3.03
C LEU A 184 -5.60 6.57 -3.16
N PRO A 185 -6.03 5.30 -3.34
CA PRO A 185 -7.44 4.94 -3.26
C PRO A 185 -8.07 5.46 -1.96
N GLU A 186 -9.31 5.98 -2.04
CA GLU A 186 -10.05 6.48 -0.86
C GLU A 186 -10.01 5.46 0.28
N ARG A 187 -9.66 5.92 1.48
CA ARG A 187 -9.68 5.09 2.69
C ARG A 187 -11.14 4.93 3.13
N ASP A 188 -11.48 3.74 3.63
CA ASP A 188 -12.73 3.56 4.39
C ASP A 188 -12.70 4.38 5.72
N THR A 189 -11.51 4.82 6.20
CA THR A 189 -11.34 5.69 7.40
C THR A 189 -10.05 6.53 7.35
N HIS A 190 -10.15 7.85 7.55
CA HIS A 190 -8.98 8.74 7.67
C HIS A 190 -8.29 8.56 9.03
N CYS A 191 -6.95 8.48 9.02
CA CYS A 191 -6.12 8.65 10.21
C CYS A 191 -5.64 10.10 10.27
N PHE A 192 -5.91 10.81 11.35
CA PHE A 192 -5.22 12.06 11.67
C PHE A 192 -4.17 11.77 12.75
N PHE A 193 -2.94 12.25 12.54
CA PHE A 193 -1.91 12.33 13.58
C PHE A 193 -1.83 13.77 14.08
#